data_AF-A0AAV0Y5S4-F1
#
_entry.id   AF-A0AAV0Y5S4-F1
#
_cell.length_a   1.000
_cell.length_b   1.000
_cell.length_c   1.000
_cell.angle_alpha   90.00
_cell.angle_beta   90.00
_cell.angle_gamma   90.00
#
_symmetry.space_group_name_H-M   'P 1'
#
loop_
_entity.id
_entity.type
_entity.pdbx_description
1 polymer ?
#
loop_
_entity_poly.entity_id
_entity_poly.type
_entity_poly.pdbx_seq_one_letter_code
_entity_poly.pdbx_strand_id
1 'polypeptide(L)'
;MEWSNENTMIFLNLYEKEGLIWNPKDPLHKNRNAVSDAWKRIKDQLSVNCSIQDLKKKKDSLMASFRPLLSHKVKDSMRTGSAANNVFKPN
;
A
#
# COMPACT_ATOMS: atom_id res chain seq x y z
N MET A 1 -1.77 -12.49 12.85
CA MET A 1 -1.05 -11.37 13.49
C MET A 1 -1.98 -10.19 13.61
N GLU A 2 -2.11 -9.64 14.81
CA GLU A 2 -2.83 -8.38 15.03
C GLU A 2 -1.93 -7.22 14.58
N TRP A 3 -2.42 -6.45 13.62
CA TRP A 3 -1.74 -5.27 13.11
C TRP A 3 -2.30 -4.05 13.83
N SER A 4 -1.52 -3.49 14.75
CA SER A 4 -1.85 -2.20 15.35
C SER A 4 -1.81 -1.07 14.31
N ASN A 5 -2.57 -0.01 14.57
CA ASN A 5 -2.59 1.18 13.70
C ASN A 5 -1.20 1.81 13.57
N GLU A 6 -0.45 1.86 14.66
CA GLU A 6 0.94 2.36 14.68
C GLU A 6 1.86 1.55 13.78
N ASN A 7 1.84 0.22 13.91
CA ASN A 7 2.63 -0.68 13.06
C ASN A 7 2.24 -0.54 11.58
N THR A 8 0.94 -0.32 11.31
CA THR A 8 0.45 -0.10 9.95
C THR A 8 0.95 1.24 9.38
N MET A 9 0.96 2.31 10.17
CA MET A 9 1.53 3.61 9.78
C MET A 9 3.02 3.54 9.53
N ILE A 10 3.79 2.89 10.42
CA ILE A 10 5.23 2.68 10.25
C ILE A 10 5.48 1.89 8.96
N PHE A 11 4.74 0.80 8.76
CA PHE A 11 4.82 0.01 7.53
C PHE A 11 4.55 0.84 6.27
N LEU A 12 3.52 1.68 6.28
CA LEU A 12 3.18 2.55 5.15
C LEU A 12 4.30 3.57 4.84
N ASN A 13 4.88 4.18 5.87
CA ASN A 13 5.98 5.14 5.71
C ASN A 13 7.24 4.48 5.13
N LEU A 14 7.57 3.28 5.61
CA LEU A 14 8.67 2.48 5.06
C LEU A 14 8.40 2.03 3.63
N TYR A 15 7.18 1.59 3.36
CA TYR A 15 6.75 1.13 2.05
C TYR A 15 6.74 2.25 1.00
N GLU A 16 6.31 3.46 1.37
CA GLU A 16 6.35 4.64 0.50
C GLU A 16 7.78 4.97 0.06
N LYS A 17 8.74 4.94 1.00
CA LYS A 17 10.16 5.17 0.74
C LYS A 17 10.76 4.11 -0.19
N GLU A 18 10.31 2.86 -0.08
CA GLU A 18 10.77 1.75 -0.91
C GLU A 18 10.03 1.71 -2.26
N GLY A 19 10.30 2.72 -3.10
CA GLY A 19 9.80 2.83 -4.48
C GLY A 19 10.00 1.58 -5.33
N LEU A 20 11.06 0.82 -5.04
CA LEU A 20 11.39 -0.48 -5.64
C LEU A 20 10.23 -1.48 -5.59
N ILE A 21 9.39 -1.43 -4.54
CA ILE A 21 8.34 -2.43 -4.31
C ILE A 21 7.03 -2.06 -5.03
N TRP A 22 6.75 -0.76 -5.21
CA TRP A 22 5.46 -0.28 -5.69
C TRP A 22 5.54 0.47 -7.02
N ASN A 23 6.69 1.00 -7.42
CA ASN A 23 6.86 1.75 -8.65
C ASN A 23 7.16 0.79 -9.82
N PRO A 24 6.20 0.56 -10.74
CA PRO A 24 6.42 -0.30 -11.90
C PRO A 24 7.38 0.32 -12.93
N LYS A 25 7.67 1.63 -12.82
CA LYS A 25 8.63 2.32 -13.69
C LYS A 25 10.08 2.14 -13.25
N ASP A 26 10.31 1.63 -12.04
CA ASP A 26 11.66 1.44 -11.54
C ASP A 26 12.29 0.20 -12.20
N PRO A 27 13.48 0.31 -12.82
CA PRO A 27 14.14 -0.83 -13.47
C PRO A 27 14.48 -1.95 -12.48
N LEU A 28 14.69 -1.62 -11.20
CA LEU A 28 14.96 -2.60 -10.15
C LEU A 28 13.66 -3.25 -9.63
N HIS A 29 12.47 -2.76 -9.98
CA HIS A 29 11.19 -3.44 -9.68
C HIS A 29 11.09 -4.82 -10.33
N LYS A 30 11.70 -4.98 -11.52
CA LYS A 30 11.83 -6.29 -12.18
C LYS A 30 12.85 -7.21 -11.50
N ASN A 31 13.74 -6.65 -10.68
CA ASN A 31 14.77 -7.42 -10.00
C ASN A 31 14.21 -8.05 -8.71
N ARG A 32 13.94 -9.36 -8.78
CA ARG A 32 13.45 -10.14 -7.64
C ARG A 32 14.35 -10.05 -6.41
N ASN A 33 15.66 -9.94 -6.60
CA ASN A 33 16.61 -9.82 -5.48
C ASN A 33 16.47 -8.46 -4.80
N ALA A 34 16.42 -7.37 -5.57
CA ALA A 34 16.25 -6.02 -5.03
C ALA A 34 14.91 -5.87 -4.30
N VAL A 35 13.82 -6.39 -4.88
CA VAL A 35 12.51 -6.40 -4.22
C VAL A 35 12.55 -7.22 -2.92
N SER A 36 13.24 -8.36 -2.92
CA SER A 36 13.38 -9.19 -1.71
C SER A 36 14.22 -8.51 -0.63
N ASP A 37 15.27 -7.77 -1.01
CA ASP A 37 16.08 -6.96 -0.11
C ASP A 37 15.26 -5.82 0.50
N ALA A 38 14.49 -5.10 -0.33
CA ALA A 38 13.59 -4.05 0.14
C ALA A 38 12.58 -4.57 1.18
N TRP A 39 11.97 -5.75 0.95
CA TRP A 39 11.11 -6.38 1.95
C TRP A 39 11.84 -6.76 3.24
N LYS A 40 13.10 -7.23 3.14
CA LYS A 40 13.93 -7.50 4.32
C LYS A 40 14.24 -6.23 5.09
N ARG A 41 14.55 -5.12 4.42
CA ARG A 41 14.77 -3.80 5.05
C ARG A 41 13.54 -3.30 5.77
N ILE A 42 12.36 -3.43 5.17
CA ILE A 42 11.10 -3.07 5.83
C ILE A 42 10.90 -3.96 7.06
N LYS A 43 11.13 -5.27 6.94
CA LYS A 43 11.04 -6.19 8.08
C LYS A 43 12.03 -5.82 9.19
N ASP A 44 13.26 -5.45 8.85
CA ASP A 44 14.30 -5.10 9.80
C ASP A 44 13.99 -3.79 10.54
N GLN A 45 13.53 -2.77 9.79
CA GLN A 45 13.10 -1.49 10.36
C GLN A 45 11.79 -1.61 11.15
N LEU A 46 10.90 -2.52 10.76
CA LEU A 46 9.72 -2.84 11.51
C LEU A 46 10.15 -3.71 12.70
N SER A 47 10.23 -3.15 13.90
CA SER A 47 10.61 -3.86 15.12
C SER A 47 9.55 -4.88 15.61
N VAL A 48 8.82 -5.49 14.67
CA VAL A 48 7.73 -6.43 14.88
C VAL A 48 8.14 -7.78 14.30
N ASN A 49 7.85 -8.86 15.02
CA ASN A 49 8.20 -10.21 14.59
C ASN A 49 7.26 -10.70 13.46
N CYS A 50 7.44 -10.16 12.25
CA CYS A 50 6.66 -10.50 11.04
C CYS A 50 7.47 -11.32 10.04
N SER A 51 6.81 -12.20 9.30
CA SER A 51 7.40 -12.77 8.08
C SER A 51 7.22 -11.83 6.88
N ILE A 52 8.10 -11.95 5.89
CA ILE A 52 7.95 -11.23 4.60
C ILE A 52 6.61 -11.60 3.94
N GLN A 53 6.11 -12.82 4.16
CA GLN A 53 4.78 -13.22 3.69
C GLN A 53 3.65 -12.44 4.37
N ASP A 54 3.76 -12.16 5.67
CA ASP A 54 2.77 -11.35 6.39
C ASP A 54 2.77 -9.91 5.90
N LEU A 55 3.95 -9.33 5.66
CA LEU A 55 4.09 -7.99 5.06
C LEU A 55 3.41 -7.91 3.69
N LYS A 56 3.60 -8.93 2.85
CA LYS A 56 2.93 -9.04 1.55
C LYS A 56 1.42 -9.17 1.68
N LYS A 57 0.92 -10.03 2.60
CA LYS A 57 -0.52 -10.18 2.86
C LYS A 57 -1.13 -8.87 3.38
N LYS A 58 -0.43 -8.17 4.28
CA LYS A 58 -0.89 -6.88 4.82
C LYS A 58 -0.95 -5.81 3.72
N LYS A 59 0.08 -5.71 2.88
CA LYS A 59 0.06 -4.88 1.68
C LYS A 59 -1.16 -5.20 0.82
N ASP A 60 -1.40 -6.48 0.53
CA ASP A 60 -2.48 -6.87 -0.37
C ASP A 60 -3.85 -6.53 0.24
N SER A 61 -4.05 -6.79 1.53
CA SER A 61 -5.25 -6.38 2.27
C SER A 61 -5.46 -4.86 2.25
N LEU A 62 -4.40 -4.07 2.50
CA LEU A 62 -4.45 -2.61 2.43
C LEU A 62 -4.81 -2.14 1.02
N MET A 63 -4.13 -2.67 0.00
CA MET A 63 -4.38 -2.33 -1.40
C MET A 63 -5.75 -2.81 -1.88
N ALA A 64 -6.29 -3.92 -1.37
CA ALA A 64 -7.63 -4.39 -1.71
C ALA A 64 -8.71 -3.39 -1.26
N SER A 65 -8.52 -2.76 -0.10
CA SER A 65 -9.39 -1.66 0.36
C SER A 65 -9.06 -0.33 -0.35
N PHE A 66 -7.78 -0.07 -0.66
CA PHE A 66 -7.34 1.20 -1.21
C PHE A 66 -7.52 1.32 -2.73
N ARG A 67 -7.42 0.24 -3.50
CA ARG A 67 -7.65 0.18 -4.97
C ARG A 67 -9.06 0.62 -5.38
N PRO A 68 -10.15 0.13 -4.78
CA PRO A 68 -11.48 0.62 -5.11
C PRO A 68 -11.62 2.09 -4.72
N LEU A 69 -11.05 2.54 -3.59
CA LEU A 69 -11.06 3.94 -3.21
C LEU A 69 -10.27 4.83 -4.17
N LEU A 70 -9.06 4.44 -4.58
CA LEU A 70 -8.26 5.13 -5.60
C LEU A 70 -8.98 5.15 -6.95
N SER A 71 -9.50 4.00 -7.39
CA SER A 71 -10.26 3.91 -8.64
C SER A 71 -11.50 4.80 -8.60
N HIS A 72 -12.24 4.82 -7.48
CA HIS A 72 -13.42 5.67 -7.33
C HIS A 72 -13.01 7.14 -7.26
N LYS A 73 -12.03 7.54 -6.45
CA LYS A 73 -11.63 8.94 -6.27
C LYS A 73 -10.89 9.52 -7.48
N VAL A 74 -10.08 8.72 -8.19
CA VAL A 74 -9.38 9.13 -9.42
C VAL A 74 -10.33 9.13 -10.62
N LYS A 75 -11.24 8.15 -10.75
CA LYS A 75 -12.29 8.21 -11.78
C LYS A 75 -13.28 9.33 -11.50
N ASP A 76 -13.68 9.55 -10.26
CA ASP A 76 -14.62 10.62 -9.93
C ASP A 76 -13.94 12.00 -10.05
N SER A 77 -12.65 12.12 -9.70
CA SER A 77 -11.86 13.33 -9.99
C SER A 77 -11.69 13.59 -11.50
N MET A 78 -11.39 12.57 -12.32
CA MET A 78 -11.35 12.71 -13.78
C MET A 78 -12.75 12.83 -14.44
N ARG A 79 -13.82 12.51 -13.70
CA ARG A 79 -15.23 12.70 -14.11
C ARG A 79 -15.86 13.95 -13.48
N THR A 80 -15.10 14.80 -12.78
CA THR A 80 -15.58 16.16 -12.46
C THR A 80 -15.45 17.12 -13.65
N GLY A 81 -15.76 16.62 -14.85
CA GLY A 81 -16.56 17.32 -15.82
C GLY A 81 -18.00 16.80 -15.69
N SER A 82 -18.80 17.51 -14.89
CA SER A 82 -20.27 17.41 -14.79
C SER A 82 -20.90 16.37 -13.85
N ALA A 83 -21.79 16.91 -13.01
CA ALA A 83 -22.90 16.29 -12.27
C ALA A 83 -22.62 15.68 -10.88
N ALA A 84 -22.73 16.57 -9.88
CA ALA A 84 -23.68 16.50 -8.77
C ALA A 84 -23.80 15.21 -7.93
N ASN A 85 -23.46 15.41 -6.64
CA ASN A 85 -24.19 14.96 -5.46
C ASN A 85 -24.44 13.46 -5.28
N ASN A 86 -23.74 12.82 -4.32
CA ASN A 86 -24.38 12.11 -3.22
C ASN A 86 -23.34 11.71 -2.16
N VAL A 87 -23.42 12.39 -1.01
CA VAL A 87 -22.67 12.10 0.23
C VAL A 87 -23.10 10.74 0.77
N PHE A 88 -22.16 9.80 0.91
CA PHE A 88 -22.42 8.48 1.50
C PHE A 88 -22.38 8.56 3.04
N LYS A 89 -23.47 8.14 3.70
CA LYS A 89 -23.55 7.86 5.16
C LYS A 89 -23.95 6.40 5.37
N PRO A 90 -23.21 5.59 6.14
CA PRO A 90 -23.64 4.26 6.52
C PRO A 90 -24.51 4.28 7.80
N ASN A 91 -25.51 3.39 7.86
CA ASN A 91 -26.23 3.00 9.08
C ASN A 91 -25.41 1.97 9.86
#